data_AF-S2LLJ2-F1
#
_entry.id   AF-S2LLJ2-F1
#
_cell.length_a   1.000
_cell.length_b   1.000
_cell.length_c   1.000
_cell.angle_alpha   90.00
_cell.angle_beta   90.00
_cell.angle_gamma   90.00
#
_symmetry.space_group_name_H-M   'P 1'
#
loop_
_entity.id
_entity.type
_entity.pdbx_description
1 polymer ?
#
loop_
_entity_poly.entity_id
_entity_poly.type
_entity_poly.pdbx_seq_one_letter_code
_entity_poly.pdbx_strand_id
1 'polypeptide(L)'
;MFTALTFLFLLLSVLAIIALIIGLIKPGKVIRFGNKKTRGLVILIFLPLLFISFILTGVFADKSMTPEQRAAIDKKRADEKVLKEKQEQEKSEKEKDKKAEEQEKKEKEKEEKEIKAKEEKKAAEETRRQEEAQKQEEQRKLEEAQKQEEQRKLEEAQKQEEQRKLEEAQKQEEQRKLEEAQKQEEQRKLEEAQKQE
;
A
#
# COMPACT_ATOMS: atom_id res chain seq x y z
N MET A 1 -34.15 18.04 65.52
CA MET A 1 -33.45 17.42 66.68
C MET A 1 -32.24 16.61 66.24
N PHE A 2 -32.36 15.78 65.20
CA PHE A 2 -31.27 14.94 64.70
C PHE A 2 -30.00 15.72 64.28
N THR A 3 -30.17 16.78 63.50
CA THR A 3 -29.06 17.66 63.07
C THR A 3 -28.40 18.40 64.24
N ALA A 4 -29.20 18.91 65.18
CA ALA A 4 -28.67 19.55 66.39
C ALA A 4 -27.84 18.58 67.24
N LEU A 5 -28.26 17.31 67.31
CA LEU A 5 -27.54 16.25 68.03
C LEU A 5 -26.23 15.88 67.33
N THR A 6 -26.20 15.77 65.98
CA THR A 6 -24.95 15.52 65.24
C THR A 6 -23.98 16.70 65.32
N PHE A 7 -24.46 17.94 65.29
CA PHE A 7 -23.63 19.12 65.52
C PHE A 7 -23.05 19.16 66.94
N LEU A 8 -23.82 18.76 67.96
CA LEU A 8 -23.33 18.64 69.33
C LEU A 8 -22.23 17.57 69.46
N PHE A 9 -22.42 16.39 68.85
CA PHE A 9 -21.41 15.33 68.84
C PHE A 9 -20.16 15.72 68.05
N LEU A 10 -20.30 16.46 66.95
CA LEU A 10 -19.17 16.99 66.19
C LEU A 10 -18.38 18.01 67.03
N LEU A 11 -19.06 18.93 67.69
CA LEU A 11 -18.42 19.92 68.57
C LEU A 11 -17.69 19.23 69.74
N LEU A 12 -18.30 18.21 70.34
CA LEU A 12 -17.70 17.41 71.40
C LEU A 12 -16.48 16.62 70.91
N SER A 13 -16.53 16.10 69.68
CA SER A 13 -15.39 15.43 69.03
C SER A 13 -14.22 16.39 68.80
N VAL A 14 -14.48 17.61 68.31
CA VAL A 14 -13.45 18.64 68.14
C VAL A 14 -12.82 19.05 69.48
N LEU A 15 -13.63 19.24 70.53
CA LEU A 15 -13.13 19.51 71.88
C LEU A 15 -12.28 18.35 72.43
N ALA A 16 -12.67 17.11 72.16
CA ALA A 16 -11.90 15.93 72.54
C ALA A 16 -10.55 15.84 71.82
N ILE A 17 -10.48 16.23 70.53
CA ILE A 17 -9.21 16.32 69.79
C ILE A 17 -8.30 17.40 70.40
N ILE A 18 -8.85 18.57 70.72
CA ILE A 18 -8.10 19.66 71.36
C ILE A 18 -7.56 19.21 72.73
N ALA A 19 -8.40 18.55 73.54
CA ALA A 19 -8.01 17.99 74.83
C ALA A 19 -6.94 16.89 74.69
N LEU A 20 -7.02 16.04 73.67
CA LEU A 20 -5.99 15.04 73.36
C LEU A 20 -4.64 15.71 73.05
N ILE A 21 -4.61 16.73 72.20
CA ILE A 21 -3.38 17.46 71.84
C ILE A 21 -2.77 18.15 73.08
N ILE A 22 -3.57 18.86 73.87
CA ILE A 22 -3.10 19.53 75.10
C ILE A 22 -2.63 18.49 76.13
N GLY A 23 -3.33 17.37 76.26
CA GLY A 23 -2.98 16.29 77.19
C GLY A 23 -1.71 15.53 76.79
N LEU A 24 -1.38 15.46 75.50
CA LEU A 24 -0.08 14.95 75.04
C LEU A 24 1.08 15.86 75.46
N ILE A 25 0.89 17.17 75.38
CA ILE A 25 1.92 18.16 75.76
C ILE A 25 2.06 18.24 77.28
N LYS A 26 0.94 18.38 78.00
CA LYS A 26 0.92 18.49 79.47
C LYS A 26 -0.27 17.72 80.06
N PRO A 27 -0.08 16.42 80.40
CA PRO A 27 -1.20 15.54 80.78
C PRO A 27 -1.95 16.01 82.03
N GLY A 28 -1.26 16.71 82.94
CA GLY A 28 -1.88 17.23 84.16
C GLY A 28 -2.85 18.40 84.00
N LYS A 29 -2.93 19.03 82.81
CA LYS A 29 -3.96 20.05 82.52
C LYS A 29 -5.31 19.43 82.17
N VAL A 30 -5.31 18.26 81.53
CA VAL A 30 -6.52 17.62 81.00
C VAL A 30 -7.03 16.52 81.92
N ILE A 31 -6.13 15.75 82.53
CA ILE A 31 -6.48 14.72 83.52
C ILE A 31 -6.25 15.28 84.92
N ARG A 32 -7.35 15.65 85.59
CA ARG A 32 -7.34 16.16 86.98
C ARG A 32 -7.43 15.05 88.03
N PHE A 33 -7.83 13.83 87.65
CA PHE A 33 -8.06 12.70 88.56
C PHE A 33 -7.15 11.50 88.22
N GLY A 34 -6.52 10.92 89.24
CA GLY A 34 -5.70 9.69 89.12
C GLY A 34 -4.28 9.83 89.68
N ASN A 35 -3.76 8.72 90.22
CA ASN A 35 -2.47 8.67 90.93
C ASN A 35 -1.24 8.82 90.00
N LYS A 36 -1.40 8.74 88.68
CA LYS A 36 -0.32 8.93 87.69
C LYS A 36 -0.84 9.67 86.46
N LYS A 37 -0.30 10.87 86.19
CA LYS A 37 -0.69 11.75 85.07
C LYS A 37 0.25 11.55 83.89
N THR A 38 0.08 10.46 83.14
CA THR A 38 0.93 10.10 82.00
C THR A 38 0.25 10.40 80.67
N ARG A 39 1.05 10.66 79.64
CA ARG A 39 0.57 10.90 78.26
C ARG A 39 -0.21 9.69 77.72
N GLY A 40 0.22 8.48 78.07
CA GLY A 40 -0.44 7.24 77.69
C GLY A 40 -1.88 7.13 78.21
N LEU A 41 -2.15 7.63 79.42
CA LEU A 41 -3.50 7.62 79.98
C LEU A 41 -4.45 8.56 79.23
N VAL A 42 -3.94 9.71 78.75
CA VAL A 42 -4.70 10.63 77.90
C VAL A 42 -5.10 9.93 76.60
N ILE A 43 -4.13 9.31 75.91
CA ILE A 43 -4.42 8.58 74.67
C ILE A 43 -5.43 7.45 74.92
N LEU A 44 -5.26 6.70 76.01
CA LEU A 44 -6.13 5.56 76.34
C LEU A 44 -7.60 5.95 76.57
N ILE A 45 -7.87 7.16 77.06
CA ILE A 45 -9.25 7.65 77.30
C ILE A 45 -9.82 8.35 76.07
N PHE A 46 -9.06 9.27 75.46
CA PHE A 46 -9.58 10.12 74.39
C PHE A 46 -9.63 9.41 73.03
N LEU A 47 -8.76 8.45 72.76
CA LEU A 47 -8.77 7.70 71.50
C LEU A 47 -10.02 6.81 71.32
N PRO A 48 -10.43 5.96 72.29
CA PRO A 48 -11.68 5.21 72.15
C PRO A 48 -12.90 6.13 72.18
N LEU A 49 -12.87 7.25 72.91
CA LEU A 49 -13.95 8.24 72.90
C LEU A 49 -14.16 8.85 71.50
N LEU A 50 -13.07 9.18 70.80
CA LEU A 50 -13.13 9.65 69.41
C LEU A 50 -13.62 8.56 68.45
N PHE A 51 -13.16 7.32 68.63
CA PHE A 51 -13.59 6.20 67.80
C PHE A 51 -15.09 5.90 67.95
N ILE A 52 -15.62 5.92 69.17
CA ILE A 52 -17.05 5.75 69.46
C ILE A 52 -17.87 6.90 68.83
N SER A 53 -17.40 8.16 68.97
CA SER A 53 -18.04 9.31 68.35
C SER A 53 -18.07 9.22 66.82
N PHE A 54 -17.00 8.72 66.20
CA PHE A 54 -16.92 8.50 64.75
C PHE A 54 -17.89 7.41 64.27
N ILE A 55 -17.97 6.27 64.97
CA ILE A 55 -18.91 5.19 64.63
C ILE A 55 -20.36 5.65 64.77
N LEU A 56 -20.69 6.34 65.88
CA LEU A 56 -22.04 6.89 66.08
C LEU A 56 -22.42 7.85 64.96
N THR A 57 -21.49 8.69 64.51
CA THR A 57 -21.75 9.61 63.40
C THR A 57 -21.91 8.86 62.07
N GLY A 58 -21.06 7.86 61.80
CA GLY A 58 -21.12 7.08 60.56
C GLY A 58 -22.39 6.24 60.41
N VAL A 59 -22.83 5.56 61.48
CA VAL A 59 -24.06 4.73 61.48
C VAL A 59 -25.32 5.60 61.32
N PHE A 60 -25.29 6.81 61.85
CA PHE A 60 -26.43 7.74 61.77
C PHE A 60 -26.45 8.57 60.47
N ALA A 61 -25.31 8.81 59.82
CA ALA A 61 -25.23 9.50 58.54
C ALA A 61 -25.94 8.74 57.41
N ASP A 62 -25.97 7.41 57.46
CA ASP A 62 -26.66 6.58 56.46
C ASP A 62 -28.19 6.74 56.51
N LYS A 63 -28.72 7.09 57.69
CA LYS A 63 -30.17 7.18 57.95
C LYS A 63 -30.78 8.56 57.67
N SER A 64 -29.99 9.57 57.29
CA SER A 64 -30.45 10.94 56.99
C SER A 64 -30.50 11.31 55.52
N MET A 65 -30.31 10.35 54.60
CA MET A 65 -30.51 10.60 53.17
C MET A 65 -32.02 10.56 52.86
N THR A 66 -32.61 11.72 52.60
CA THR A 66 -34.00 11.89 52.15
C THR A 66 -34.27 11.02 50.92
N PRO A 67 -35.40 10.30 50.83
CA PRO A 67 -35.69 9.43 49.68
C PRO A 67 -35.65 10.17 48.33
N GLU A 68 -35.97 11.47 48.34
CA GLU A 68 -35.89 12.35 47.17
C GLU A 68 -34.45 12.58 46.67
N GLN A 69 -33.47 12.68 47.57
CA GLN A 69 -32.05 12.84 47.22
C GLN A 69 -31.48 11.53 46.67
N ARG A 70 -31.89 10.38 47.22
CA ARG A 70 -31.52 9.06 46.68
C ARG A 70 -32.09 8.88 45.26
N ALA A 71 -33.37 9.17 45.06
CA ALA A 71 -34.00 9.09 43.75
C ALA A 71 -33.38 10.07 42.72
N ALA A 72 -32.99 11.28 43.14
CA ALA A 72 -32.30 12.23 42.27
C ALA A 72 -30.89 11.76 41.88
N ILE A 73 -30.15 11.10 42.79
CA ILE A 73 -28.84 10.51 42.50
C ILE A 73 -28.99 9.32 41.56
N ASP A 74 -29.98 8.47 41.76
CA ASP A 74 -30.22 7.30 40.91
C ASP A 74 -30.67 7.72 39.51
N LYS A 75 -31.51 8.76 39.38
CA LYS A 75 -31.85 9.35 38.09
C LYS A 75 -30.63 9.95 37.39
N LYS A 76 -29.80 10.73 38.11
CA LYS A 76 -28.55 11.27 37.54
C LYS A 76 -27.59 10.17 37.10
N ARG A 77 -27.47 9.09 37.87
CA ARG A 77 -26.64 7.92 37.50
C ARG A 77 -27.20 7.20 36.28
N ALA A 78 -28.52 7.07 36.17
CA ALA A 78 -29.16 6.49 34.98
C ALA A 78 -28.92 7.36 33.74
N ASP A 79 -29.11 8.68 33.85
CA ASP A 79 -28.86 9.63 32.77
C ASP A 79 -27.37 9.65 32.35
N GLU A 80 -26.44 9.59 33.31
CA GLU A 80 -25.00 9.49 33.04
C GLU A 80 -24.63 8.16 32.36
N LYS A 81 -25.26 7.06 32.78
CA LYS A 81 -25.04 5.75 32.18
C LYS A 81 -25.54 5.70 30.74
N VAL A 82 -26.73 6.23 30.47
CA VAL A 82 -27.28 6.34 29.11
C VAL A 82 -26.40 7.25 28.26
N LEU A 83 -25.89 8.37 28.81
CA LEU A 83 -24.97 9.25 28.08
C LEU A 83 -23.66 8.54 27.75
N LYS A 84 -23.09 7.77 28.68
CA LYS A 84 -21.88 6.97 28.44
C LYS A 84 -22.11 5.89 27.38
N GLU A 85 -23.21 5.15 27.46
CA GLU A 85 -23.57 4.14 26.46
C GLU A 85 -23.76 4.76 25.07
N LYS A 86 -24.40 5.94 24.99
CA LYS A 86 -24.58 6.66 23.73
C LYS A 86 -23.24 7.16 23.16
N GLN A 87 -22.34 7.67 24.00
CA GLN A 87 -20.99 8.07 23.59
C GLN A 87 -20.14 6.87 23.13
N GLU A 88 -20.31 5.71 23.77
CA GLU A 88 -19.60 4.49 23.43
C GLU A 88 -20.13 3.88 22.12
N GLN A 89 -21.45 3.91 21.91
CA GLN A 89 -22.07 3.57 20.63
C GLN A 89 -21.61 4.51 19.51
N GLU A 90 -21.62 5.83 19.72
CA GLU A 90 -21.17 6.80 18.71
C GLU A 90 -19.68 6.63 18.37
N LYS A 91 -18.84 6.31 19.38
CA LYS A 91 -17.43 5.97 19.13
C LYS A 91 -17.29 4.68 18.33
N SER A 92 -18.06 3.64 18.65
CA SER A 92 -18.06 2.37 17.92
C SER A 92 -18.52 2.54 16.47
N GLU A 93 -19.53 3.37 16.24
CA GLU A 93 -20.04 3.67 14.90
C GLU A 93 -19.00 4.45 14.07
N LYS A 94 -18.40 5.50 14.65
CA LYS A 94 -17.30 6.24 13.99
C LYS A 94 -16.08 5.37 13.70
N GLU A 95 -15.77 4.39 14.54
CA GLU A 95 -14.68 3.46 14.28
C GLU A 95 -15.01 2.50 13.12
N LYS A 96 -16.26 2.02 13.05
CA LYS A 96 -16.72 1.20 11.93
C LYS A 96 -16.71 1.97 10.62
N ASP A 97 -17.17 3.21 10.62
CA ASP A 97 -17.18 4.07 9.43
C ASP A 97 -15.76 4.33 8.91
N LYS A 98 -14.82 4.67 9.82
CA LYS A 98 -13.40 4.83 9.46
C LYS A 98 -12.80 3.56 8.88
N LYS A 99 -13.15 2.40 9.44
CA LYS A 99 -12.65 1.11 8.96
C LYS A 99 -13.23 0.76 7.59
N ALA A 100 -14.49 1.08 7.34
CA ALA A 100 -15.14 0.92 6.04
C ALA A 100 -14.51 1.85 4.99
N GLU A 101 -14.27 3.11 5.32
CA GLU A 101 -13.61 4.08 4.43
C GLU A 101 -12.17 3.65 4.09
N GLU A 102 -11.43 3.15 5.07
CA GLU A 102 -10.07 2.63 4.84
C GLU A 102 -10.08 1.38 3.94
N GLN A 103 -11.07 0.50 4.09
CA GLN A 103 -11.24 -0.67 3.23
C GLN A 103 -11.59 -0.26 1.80
N GLU A 104 -12.54 0.66 1.61
CA GLU A 104 -12.92 1.17 0.28
C GLU A 104 -11.73 1.85 -0.40
N LYS A 105 -10.93 2.64 0.34
CA LYS A 105 -9.73 3.27 -0.20
C LYS A 105 -8.67 2.25 -0.63
N LYS A 106 -8.47 1.18 0.14
CA LYS A 106 -7.56 0.08 -0.22
C LYS A 106 -8.05 -0.70 -1.43
N GLU A 107 -9.36 -0.87 -1.58
CA GLU A 107 -9.96 -1.54 -2.74
C GLU A 107 -9.79 -0.71 -4.00
N LYS A 108 -10.09 0.60 -3.94
CA LYS A 108 -9.83 1.54 -5.06
C LYS A 108 -8.37 1.58 -5.48
N GLU A 109 -7.43 1.59 -4.52
CA GLU A 109 -5.99 1.57 -4.84
C GLU A 109 -5.56 0.25 -5.51
N LYS A 110 -6.14 -0.88 -5.12
CA LYS A 110 -5.89 -2.18 -5.77
C LYS A 110 -6.44 -2.20 -7.19
N GLU A 111 -7.66 -1.71 -7.39
CA GLU A 111 -8.29 -1.64 -8.71
C GLU A 111 -7.51 -0.72 -9.65
N GLU A 112 -7.07 0.45 -9.18
CA GLU A 112 -6.23 1.36 -9.97
C GLU A 112 -4.89 0.73 -10.35
N LYS A 113 -4.24 0.00 -9.43
CA LYS A 113 -3.01 -0.75 -9.73
C LYS A 113 -3.24 -1.86 -10.75
N GLU A 114 -4.36 -2.56 -10.65
CA GLU A 114 -4.71 -3.62 -11.60
C GLU A 114 -4.98 -3.05 -13.01
N ILE A 115 -5.67 -1.91 -13.10
CA ILE A 115 -5.90 -1.20 -14.36
C ILE A 115 -4.57 -0.78 -14.98
N LYS A 116 -3.69 -0.13 -14.23
CA LYS A 116 -2.36 0.28 -14.71
C LYS A 116 -1.52 -0.91 -15.19
N ALA A 117 -1.52 -2.00 -14.44
CA ALA A 117 -0.79 -3.21 -14.83
C ALA A 117 -1.36 -3.85 -16.11
N LYS A 118 -2.68 -3.79 -16.33
CA LYS A 118 -3.32 -4.26 -17.57
C LYS A 118 -2.97 -3.35 -18.76
N GLU A 119 -2.97 -2.03 -18.56
CA GLU A 119 -2.57 -1.08 -19.62
C GLU A 119 -1.11 -1.24 -20.00
N GLU A 120 -0.21 -1.36 -19.03
CA GLU A 120 1.22 -1.57 -19.28
C GLU A 120 1.47 -2.86 -20.06
N LYS A 121 0.78 -3.96 -19.69
CA LYS A 121 0.86 -5.22 -20.44
C LYS A 121 0.36 -5.09 -21.88
N LYS A 122 -0.74 -4.37 -22.11
CA LYS A 122 -1.26 -4.13 -23.47
C LYS A 122 -0.30 -3.30 -24.30
N ALA A 123 0.27 -2.23 -23.73
CA ALA A 123 1.25 -1.39 -24.41
C ALA A 123 2.53 -2.17 -24.77
N ALA A 124 3.02 -3.02 -23.86
CA ALA A 124 4.16 -3.89 -24.12
C ALA A 124 3.87 -4.93 -25.21
N GLU A 125 2.67 -5.51 -25.23
CA GLU A 125 2.25 -6.45 -26.27
C GLU A 125 2.12 -5.76 -27.64
N GLU A 126 1.54 -4.56 -27.68
CA GLU A 126 1.43 -3.77 -28.90
C GLU A 126 2.81 -3.42 -29.47
N THR A 127 3.74 -3.00 -28.61
CA THR A 127 5.13 -2.72 -29.01
C THR A 127 5.79 -3.95 -29.62
N ARG A 128 5.65 -5.12 -28.98
CA ARG A 128 6.18 -6.39 -29.52
C ARG A 128 5.59 -6.75 -30.87
N ARG A 129 4.28 -6.58 -31.06
CA ARG A 129 3.62 -6.85 -32.34
C ARG A 129 4.12 -5.90 -33.43
N GLN A 130 4.35 -4.63 -33.12
CA GLN A 130 4.92 -3.68 -34.07
C GLN A 130 6.36 -4.04 -34.45
N GLU A 131 7.20 -4.41 -33.48
CA GLU A 131 8.57 -4.88 -33.75
C GLU A 131 8.59 -6.16 -34.60
N GLU A 132 7.69 -7.10 -34.32
CA GLU A 132 7.57 -8.33 -35.10
C GLU A 132 7.13 -8.05 -36.54
N ALA A 133 6.15 -7.15 -36.74
CA ALA A 133 5.73 -6.72 -38.06
C ALA A 133 6.86 -6.04 -38.85
N GLN A 134 7.64 -5.17 -38.20
CA GLN A 134 8.80 -4.52 -38.84
C GLN A 134 9.87 -5.55 -39.26
N LYS A 135 10.17 -6.53 -38.41
CA LYS A 135 11.11 -7.61 -38.75
C LYS A 135 10.63 -8.45 -39.93
N GLN A 136 9.34 -8.76 -39.98
CA GLN A 136 8.77 -9.48 -41.13
C GLN A 136 8.81 -8.65 -42.41
N GLU A 137 8.56 -7.34 -42.34
CA GLU A 137 8.67 -6.45 -43.50
C GLU A 137 10.11 -6.35 -43.99
N GLU A 138 11.07 -6.23 -43.08
CA GLU A 138 12.51 -6.21 -43.39
C GLU A 138 12.96 -7.50 -44.08
N GLN A 139 12.53 -8.66 -43.57
CA GLN A 139 12.80 -9.96 -44.20
C GLN A 139 12.23 -10.04 -45.62
N ARG A 140 11.00 -9.57 -45.85
CA ARG A 140 10.39 -9.56 -47.19
C ARG A 140 11.17 -8.67 -48.16
N LYS A 141 11.59 -7.48 -47.73
CA LYS A 141 12.42 -6.57 -48.55
C LYS A 141 13.75 -7.21 -48.92
N LEU A 142 14.37 -7.93 -47.98
CA LEU A 142 15.64 -8.62 -48.21
C LEU A 142 15.47 -9.78 -49.21
N GLU A 143 14.40 -10.56 -49.08
CA GLU A 143 14.08 -11.65 -50.00
C GLU A 143 13.75 -11.11 -51.42
N GLU A 144 13.02 -10.00 -51.52
CA GLU A 144 12.72 -9.35 -52.78
C GLU A 144 14.01 -8.83 -53.46
N ALA A 145 14.91 -8.21 -52.70
CA ALA A 145 16.20 -7.76 -53.20
C ALA A 145 17.05 -8.94 -53.74
N GLN A 146 17.07 -10.07 -53.03
CA GLN A 146 17.77 -11.29 -53.48
C GLN A 146 17.18 -11.83 -54.78
N LYS A 147 15.85 -11.89 -54.92
CA LYS A 147 15.20 -12.32 -56.17
C LYS A 147 15.53 -11.40 -57.35
N GLN A 148 15.56 -10.09 -57.12
CA GLN A 148 15.97 -9.13 -58.15
C GLN A 148 17.44 -9.29 -58.55
N GLU A 149 18.33 -9.54 -57.59
CA GLU A 149 19.75 -9.81 -57.88
C GLU A 149 19.93 -11.11 -58.67
N GLU A 150 19.20 -12.17 -58.31
CA GLU A 150 19.23 -13.45 -59.03
C GLU A 150 18.74 -13.29 -60.47
N GLN A 151 17.65 -12.55 -60.69
CA GLN A 151 17.15 -12.24 -62.04
C GLN A 151 18.19 -11.48 -62.87
N ARG A 152 18.89 -10.50 -62.29
CA ARG A 152 19.95 -9.75 -62.99
C ARG A 152 21.12 -10.65 -63.39
N LYS A 153 21.54 -11.56 -62.51
CA LYS A 153 22.60 -12.53 -62.81
C LYS A 153 22.20 -13.48 -63.94
N LEU A 154 20.95 -13.94 -63.95
CA LEU A 154 20.42 -14.76 -65.04
C LEU A 154 20.39 -14.01 -66.37
N GLU A 155 19.92 -12.76 -66.38
CA GLU A 155 19.88 -11.93 -67.59
C GLU A 155 21.29 -11.63 -68.12
N GLU A 156 22.25 -11.36 -67.22
CA GLU A 156 23.65 -11.14 -67.59
C GLU A 156 24.28 -12.41 -68.19
N ALA A 157 24.01 -13.58 -67.60
CA ALA A 157 24.47 -14.86 -68.14
C ALA A 157 23.89 -15.14 -69.55
N GLN A 158 22.61 -14.84 -69.78
CA GLN A 158 21.99 -14.97 -71.10
C GLN A 158 22.61 -14.03 -72.13
N LYS A 159 22.87 -12.76 -71.78
CA LYS A 159 23.55 -11.82 -72.67
C LYS A 159 24.96 -12.28 -73.04
N GLN A 160 25.71 -12.84 -72.08
CA GLN A 160 27.02 -13.41 -72.35
C GLN A 160 26.96 -14.65 -73.27
N GLU A 161 25.95 -15.51 -73.10
CA GLU A 161 25.75 -16.66 -73.98
C GLU A 161 25.37 -16.23 -75.41
N GLU A 162 24.50 -15.23 -75.55
CA GLU A 162 24.10 -14.67 -76.85
C GLU A 162 25.30 -14.06 -77.58
N GLN A 163 26.15 -13.31 -76.87
CA GLN A 163 27.39 -12.77 -77.44
C GLN A 163 28.34 -13.87 -77.93
N ARG A 164 28.49 -14.97 -77.18
CA ARG A 164 29.31 -16.11 -77.61
C ARG A 164 28.77 -16.78 -78.87
N LYS A 165 27.45 -16.96 -78.97
CA LYS A 165 26.82 -17.53 -80.17
C LYS A 165 27.00 -16.64 -81.40
N LEU A 166 26.90 -15.32 -81.23
CA LEU A 166 27.17 -14.35 -82.29
C LEU A 166 28.64 -14.40 -82.76
N GLU A 167 29.59 -14.47 -81.82
CA GLU A 167 31.01 -14.58 -82.15
C GLU A 167 31.33 -15.91 -82.86
N GLU A 168 30.73 -17.01 -82.43
CA GLU A 168 30.86 -18.32 -83.07
C GLU A 168 30.30 -18.31 -84.50
N ALA A 169 29.12 -17.71 -84.71
CA ALA A 169 28.53 -17.56 -86.04
C ALA A 169 29.42 -16.72 -86.98
N GLN A 170 30.01 -15.63 -86.48
CA GLN A 170 30.96 -14.82 -87.26
C GLN A 170 32.21 -15.61 -87.64
N LYS A 171 32.79 -16.40 -86.72
CA LYS A 171 33.93 -17.27 -87.03
C LYS A 171 33.59 -18.31 -88.09
N GLN A 172 32.40 -18.90 -88.05
CA GLN A 172 31.95 -19.83 -89.08
C GLN A 172 31.75 -19.15 -90.45
N GLU A 173 31.20 -17.95 -90.48
CA GLU A 173 31.04 -17.18 -91.74
C GLU A 173 32.40 -16.81 -92.34
N GLU A 174 33.35 -16.40 -91.50
CA GLU A 174 34.72 -16.08 -91.92
C GLU A 174 35.43 -17.30 -92.52
N GLN A 175 35.29 -18.47 -91.88
CA GLN A 175 35.80 -19.73 -92.41
C GLN A 175 35.21 -20.08 -93.78
N ARG A 176 33.89 -19.91 -93.97
CA ARG A 176 33.24 -20.17 -95.26
C ARG A 176 33.74 -19.23 -96.36
N LYS A 177 33.94 -17.94 -96.06
CA LYS A 177 34.51 -16.98 -97.01
C LYS A 177 35.94 -17.33 -97.41
N LEU A 178 36.75 -17.79 -96.46
CA LEU A 178 38.10 -18.29 -96.72
C LEU A 178 38.08 -19.53 -97.63
N GLU A 179 37.20 -20.48 -97.37
CA GLU A 179 37.07 -21.71 -98.17
C GLU A 179 36.54 -21.41 -99.60
N GLU A 180 35.60 -20.48 -99.73
CA GLU A 180 35.09 -20.02 -101.02
C GLU A 180 36.18 -19.30 -101.84
N ALA A 181 36.99 -18.46 -101.20
CA ALA A 181 38.13 -17.80 -101.83
C ALA A 181 39.17 -18.82 -102.34
N GLN A 182 39.46 -19.87 -101.55
CA GLN A 182 40.35 -20.94 -101.97
C GLN A 182 39.81 -21.72 -103.17
N LYS A 183 38.51 -22.06 -103.19
CA LYS A 183 37.88 -22.70 -104.35
C LYS A 183 37.93 -21.85 -105.61
N GLN A 184 37.73 -20.54 -105.49
CA GLN A 184 37.87 -19.62 -106.63
C GLN A 184 39.32 -19.54 -107.13
N GLU A 185 40.30 -19.54 -106.23
CA GLU A 185 41.72 -19.57 -106.62
C GLU A 185 42.08 -20.89 -107.32
N GLU A 186 41.57 -22.02 -106.83
CA GLU A 186 41.78 -23.34 -107.44
C GLU A 186 41.15 -23.42 -108.85
N GLN A 187 39.94 -22.89 -109.02
CA GLN A 187 39.31 -22.79 -110.34
C GLN A 187 40.11 -21.92 -111.30
N ARG A 188 40.65 -20.77 -110.85
CA ARG A 188 41.52 -19.93 -111.69
C ARG A 188 42.79 -20.67 -112.11
N LYS A 189 43.41 -21.44 -111.21
CA LYS A 189 44.59 -22.26 -111.54
C LYS A 189 44.28 -23.34 -112.57
N LEU A 190 43.11 -23.99 -112.46
CA LEU A 190 42.65 -24.97 -113.45
C LEU A 190 42.35 -24.33 -114.82
N GLU A 191 41.71 -23.16 -114.84
CA GLU A 191 41.40 -22.42 -116.07
C GLU A 191 42.67 -21.88 -116.75
N GLU A 192 43.66 -21.44 -115.96
CA GLU A 192 44.98 -21.02 -116.44
C GLU A 192 45.76 -22.21 -117.02
N ALA A 193 45.69 -23.38 -116.40
CA ALA A 193 46.30 -24.60 -116.92
C ALA A 193 45.67 -25.07 -118.25
N GLN A 194 44.34 -24.92 -118.43
CA GLN A 194 43.66 -25.25 -119.68
C GLN A 194 43.92 -24.25 -120.82
N LYS A 195 44.35 -23.02 -120.54
CA LYS A 195 44.76 -22.05 -121.57
C LYS A 195 46.20 -22.23 -122.07
N GLN A 196 46.99 -23.08 -121.40
CA GLN A 196 48.37 -23.36 -121.78
C GLN A 196 48.53 -24.65 -122.61
N GLU A 197 47.43 -25.32 -122.96
CA GLU A 197 47.37 -26.43 -123.93
C GLU A 197 46.83 -25.94 -125.29
#